data_AF-A0A4V0ZGP3-F1
#
_entry.id   AF-A0A4V0ZGP3-F1
#
_cell.length_a   1.000
_cell.length_b   1.000
_cell.length_c   1.000
_cell.angle_alpha   90.00
_cell.angle_beta   90.00
_cell.angle_gamma   90.00
#
_symmetry.space_group_name_H-M   'P 1'
#
loop_
_entity.id
_entity.type
_entity.pdbx_description
1 polymer ?
#
loop_
_entity_poly.entity_id
_entity_poly.type
_entity_poly.pdbx_seq_one_letter_code
_entity_poly.pdbx_strand_id
1 'polypeptide(L)'
;MRQFIPAFCLAAYAAFLFFFGLRPFEIISGRTVSGDVAAMEDVRGGDRIRDNMLESRAFSLDVVLEPFSAEQYGPARIITYSRDPLAWNFTLGQQGEDVVFRLRTCENDAGIGGVEFQGDAIFSTLRPLHLAITYDGVKTRLYVDGILRAESHLIQGNFRNWGKNHRLVIHDEVTGGRFWNGRIYRFLIYNRRLTEKEIKAAASGTPADGSLYQYKPGSPDWKPLKYRNLFITVDKVFDPLDCVANILAFIPVPGLLFFVLPAAFRKKRWLSCISLPLALGLSISLFFESSQRFIVGRVPCLADLVYNVTGTLIGCIFLMICARRYNVILLKERKG
;
A
#
# COMPACT_ATOMS: atom_id res chain seq x y z
N MET A 1 -15.20 -16.83 42.95
CA MET A 1 -14.49 -15.62 42.48
C MET A 1 -13.05 -15.85 42.01
N ARG A 2 -12.17 -16.56 42.77
CA ARG A 2 -10.74 -16.74 42.39
C ARG A 2 -10.45 -17.43 41.04
N GLN A 3 -11.34 -18.30 40.53
CA GLN A 3 -11.15 -18.99 39.25
C GLN A 3 -11.68 -18.20 38.02
N PHE A 4 -12.51 -17.16 38.23
CA PHE A 4 -13.13 -16.40 37.13
C PHE A 4 -12.27 -15.23 36.64
N ILE A 5 -11.47 -14.64 37.53
CA ILE A 5 -10.62 -13.48 37.22
C ILE A 5 -9.61 -13.78 36.10
N PRO A 6 -8.87 -14.91 36.10
CA PRO A 6 -7.89 -15.21 35.05
C PRO A 6 -8.53 -15.40 33.67
N ALA A 7 -9.68 -16.07 33.61
CA ALA A 7 -10.41 -16.30 32.36
C ALA A 7 -10.98 -14.99 31.80
N PHE A 8 -11.52 -14.13 32.65
CA PHE A 8 -12.01 -12.81 32.26
C PHE A 8 -10.89 -11.91 31.73
N CYS A 9 -9.74 -11.84 32.43
CA CYS A 9 -8.59 -11.06 31.98
C CYS A 9 -8.04 -11.56 30.63
N LEU A 10 -8.01 -12.88 30.42
CA LEU A 10 -7.60 -13.47 29.14
C LEU A 10 -8.59 -13.11 28.02
N ALA A 11 -9.89 -13.23 28.27
CA ALA A 11 -10.92 -12.88 27.30
C ALA A 11 -10.89 -11.39 26.95
N ALA A 12 -10.75 -10.51 27.95
CA ALA A 12 -10.61 -9.08 27.75
C ALA A 12 -9.36 -8.72 26.93
N TYR A 13 -8.23 -9.37 27.20
CA TYR A 13 -7.00 -9.15 26.43
C TYR A 13 -7.08 -9.74 25.02
N ALA A 14 -7.72 -10.90 24.83
CA ALA A 14 -7.97 -11.45 23.50
C ALA A 14 -8.88 -10.54 22.68
N ALA A 15 -9.94 -9.97 23.30
CA ALA A 15 -10.79 -8.96 22.67
C ALA A 15 -10.00 -7.68 22.35
N PHE A 16 -9.12 -7.24 23.25
CA PHE A 16 -8.21 -6.12 22.99
C PHE A 16 -7.29 -6.41 21.81
N LEU A 17 -6.62 -7.58 21.75
CA LEU A 17 -5.76 -7.95 20.62
C LEU A 17 -6.54 -8.10 19.32
N PHE A 18 -7.76 -8.63 19.35
CA PHE A 18 -8.60 -8.77 18.17
C PHE A 18 -9.04 -7.40 17.65
N PHE A 19 -9.50 -6.53 18.55
CA PHE A 19 -9.74 -5.14 18.22
C PHE A 19 -8.43 -4.52 17.71
N PHE A 20 -7.30 -4.66 18.38
CA PHE A 20 -6.03 -4.03 18.02
C PHE A 20 -5.44 -4.50 16.68
N GLY A 21 -5.46 -5.80 16.39
CA GLY A 21 -4.88 -6.39 15.18
C GLY A 21 -5.80 -6.28 13.95
N LEU A 22 -7.10 -6.07 14.16
CA LEU A 22 -8.09 -5.89 13.10
C LEU A 22 -8.74 -4.50 13.13
N ARG A 23 -8.30 -3.60 14.02
CA ARG A 23 -8.98 -2.30 14.23
C ARG A 23 -8.95 -1.51 12.94
N PRO A 24 -10.01 -0.77 12.65
CA PRO A 24 -9.93 0.33 11.71
C PRO A 24 -9.35 1.56 12.44
N PHE A 25 -8.03 1.65 12.61
CA PHE A 25 -7.34 2.93 12.89
C PHE A 25 -6.32 3.10 11.76
N GLU A 26 -6.13 4.23 11.09
CA GLU A 26 -6.79 5.53 10.91
C GLU A 26 -6.47 5.91 9.43
N ILE A 27 -7.12 6.89 8.80
CA ILE A 27 -6.60 8.27 8.69
C ILE A 27 -5.10 8.48 8.93
N ILE A 28 -4.22 7.56 8.55
CA ILE A 28 -2.94 7.99 7.99
C ILE A 28 -3.38 8.89 6.86
N SER A 29 -3.02 10.18 6.88
CA SER A 29 -3.27 11.12 5.78
C SER A 29 -3.07 10.40 4.44
N GLY A 30 -4.16 9.92 3.82
CA GLY A 30 -4.11 8.98 2.71
C GLY A 30 -5.02 7.75 2.78
N ARG A 31 -5.03 6.91 3.81
CA ARG A 31 -5.59 5.54 3.70
C ARG A 31 -6.98 5.34 4.32
N THR A 32 -7.92 6.22 3.93
CA THR A 32 -9.36 6.27 4.28
C THR A 32 -9.65 7.00 5.59
N VAL A 33 -10.26 8.19 5.51
CA VAL A 33 -11.46 8.57 6.28
C VAL A 33 -12.20 9.71 5.58
N SER A 34 -13.53 9.61 5.64
CA SER A 34 -14.51 10.63 5.27
C SER A 34 -14.54 10.97 3.77
N GLY A 35 -14.97 10.00 2.96
CA GLY A 35 -15.30 10.20 1.55
C GLY A 35 -14.11 10.14 0.59
N ASP A 36 -14.20 9.23 -0.37
CA ASP A 36 -13.66 9.38 -1.74
C ASP A 36 -12.21 9.02 -2.09
N VAL A 37 -11.34 8.51 -1.20
CA VAL A 37 -9.96 8.12 -1.61
C VAL A 37 -9.55 6.75 -1.08
N ALA A 38 -9.83 5.71 -1.87
CA ALA A 38 -9.36 4.35 -1.64
C ALA A 38 -8.60 3.85 -2.88
N ALA A 39 -7.65 2.94 -2.70
CA ALA A 39 -7.06 2.22 -3.82
C ALA A 39 -8.13 1.37 -4.52
N MET A 40 -8.27 1.55 -5.83
CA MET A 40 -9.28 0.85 -6.62
C MET A 40 -8.64 0.22 -7.85
N GLU A 41 -9.22 -0.89 -8.30
CA GLU A 41 -8.90 -1.52 -9.57
C GLU A 41 -10.13 -1.56 -10.48
N ASP A 42 -9.90 -1.35 -11.77
CA ASP A 42 -10.90 -1.61 -12.79
C ASP A 42 -10.81 -3.09 -13.22
N VAL A 43 -11.92 -3.81 -13.08
CA VAL A 43 -11.97 -5.26 -13.33
C VAL A 43 -12.20 -5.64 -14.80
N ARG A 44 -12.47 -4.68 -15.70
CA ARG A 44 -12.87 -4.96 -17.10
C ARG A 44 -12.08 -4.18 -18.16
N GLY A 45 -11.53 -3.04 -17.79
CA GLY A 45 -10.89 -2.07 -18.68
C GLY A 45 -9.49 -2.47 -19.12
N GLY A 46 -8.78 -3.29 -18.33
CA GLY A 46 -7.41 -3.70 -18.63
C GLY A 46 -7.26 -4.34 -20.01
N ASP A 47 -8.01 -5.41 -20.29
CA ASP A 47 -7.92 -6.12 -21.57
C ASP A 47 -8.30 -5.22 -22.76
N ARG A 48 -9.36 -4.41 -22.62
CA ARG A 48 -9.77 -3.45 -23.65
C ARG A 48 -8.69 -2.42 -23.94
N ILE A 49 -8.05 -1.88 -22.90
CA ILE A 49 -6.94 -0.93 -23.05
C ILE A 49 -5.78 -1.60 -23.77
N ARG A 50 -5.41 -2.83 -23.38
CA ARG A 50 -4.35 -3.58 -24.05
C ARG A 50 -4.64 -3.71 -25.55
N ASP A 51 -5.78 -4.30 -25.91
CA ASP A 51 -6.05 -4.70 -27.29
C ASP A 51 -6.02 -3.50 -28.25
N ASN A 52 -6.54 -2.35 -27.82
CA ASN A 52 -6.51 -1.12 -28.61
C ASN A 52 -5.12 -0.43 -28.64
N MET A 53 -4.28 -0.67 -27.64
CA MET A 53 -2.92 -0.12 -27.60
C MET A 53 -1.94 -0.94 -28.44
N LEU A 54 -2.13 -2.26 -28.57
CA LEU A 54 -1.28 -3.13 -29.39
C LEU A 54 -1.27 -2.70 -30.88
N GLU A 55 -2.38 -2.13 -31.34
CA GLU A 55 -2.53 -1.62 -32.71
C GLU A 55 -2.02 -0.18 -32.87
N SER A 56 -1.74 0.51 -31.76
CA SER A 56 -1.31 1.90 -31.76
C SER A 56 0.20 2.07 -31.60
N ARG A 57 0.68 3.24 -32.02
CA ARG A 57 2.03 3.75 -31.74
C ARG A 57 1.99 5.09 -30.98
N ALA A 58 0.81 5.49 -30.52
CA ALA A 58 0.59 6.76 -29.84
C ALA A 58 -0.32 6.57 -28.63
N PHE A 59 -0.15 7.42 -27.63
CA PHE A 59 -0.85 7.33 -26.35
C PHE A 59 -1.11 8.74 -25.84
N SER A 60 -2.27 8.97 -25.24
CA SER A 60 -2.45 10.15 -24.39
C SER A 60 -3.21 9.83 -23.12
N LEU A 61 -2.86 10.52 -22.06
CA LEU A 61 -3.51 10.50 -20.77
C LEU A 61 -3.91 11.93 -20.40
N ASP A 62 -5.21 12.20 -20.26
CA ASP A 62 -5.77 13.47 -19.75
C ASP A 62 -6.30 13.20 -18.35
N VAL A 63 -5.84 13.97 -17.35
CA VAL A 63 -6.15 13.76 -15.94
C VAL A 63 -6.49 15.09 -15.27
N VAL A 64 -7.55 15.10 -14.47
CA VAL A 64 -7.85 16.16 -13.51
C VAL A 64 -7.76 15.57 -12.11
N LEU A 65 -6.86 16.11 -11.30
CA LEU A 65 -6.56 15.60 -9.97
C LEU A 65 -6.17 16.73 -9.01
N GLU A 66 -6.16 16.42 -7.72
CA GLU A 66 -5.71 17.32 -6.65
C GLU A 66 -4.87 16.51 -5.65
N PRO A 67 -3.58 16.85 -5.44
CA PRO A 67 -2.78 16.23 -4.40
C PRO A 67 -3.18 16.77 -3.03
N PHE A 68 -3.25 15.91 -2.03
CA PHE A 68 -3.48 16.29 -0.63
C PHE A 68 -2.18 16.33 0.20
N SER A 69 -1.06 15.94 -0.39
CA SER A 69 0.27 16.07 0.19
C SER A 69 1.30 16.36 -0.90
N ALA A 70 2.15 17.35 -0.64
CA ALA A 70 3.28 17.69 -1.49
C ALA A 70 4.41 16.66 -1.30
N GLU A 71 4.52 16.07 -0.11
CA GLU A 71 5.49 15.02 0.18
C GLU A 71 4.87 13.64 -0.05
N GLN A 72 5.42 12.93 -1.04
CA GLN A 72 5.07 11.55 -1.38
C GLN A 72 6.33 10.75 -1.66
N TYR A 73 6.32 9.46 -1.33
CA TYR A 73 7.48 8.60 -1.54
C TYR A 73 7.12 7.43 -2.47
N GLY A 74 7.84 7.27 -3.58
CA GLY A 74 8.04 5.93 -4.11
C GLY A 74 8.01 5.63 -5.60
N PRO A 75 8.03 6.58 -6.53
CA PRO A 75 6.88 7.45 -6.73
C PRO A 75 5.57 6.81 -6.24
N ALA A 76 4.78 7.56 -5.46
CA ALA A 76 3.40 7.23 -5.14
C ALA A 76 2.59 7.10 -6.43
N ARG A 77 1.67 6.14 -6.50
CA ARG A 77 0.94 5.78 -7.72
C ARG A 77 -0.39 6.51 -7.80
N ILE A 78 -0.49 7.44 -8.74
CA ILE A 78 -1.74 8.13 -9.05
C ILE A 78 -2.61 7.20 -9.91
N ILE A 79 -2.10 6.82 -11.09
CA ILE A 79 -2.73 5.88 -12.03
C ILE A 79 -1.67 4.90 -12.50
N THR A 80 -1.92 3.61 -12.35
CA THR A 80 -1.00 2.56 -12.76
C THR A 80 -1.72 1.54 -13.64
N TYR A 81 -1.11 1.19 -14.77
CA TYR A 81 -1.50 0.03 -15.55
C TYR A 81 -0.38 -1.01 -15.46
N SER A 82 -0.49 -1.92 -14.50
CA SER A 82 0.56 -2.91 -14.20
C SER A 82 -0.01 -4.29 -13.89
N ARG A 83 0.82 -5.31 -14.05
CA ARG A 83 0.59 -6.61 -13.41
C ARG A 83 1.23 -6.66 -12.03
N ASP A 84 2.43 -6.09 -11.92
CA ASP A 84 3.26 -6.01 -10.72
C ASP A 84 4.32 -4.88 -10.90
N PRO A 85 5.10 -4.52 -9.87
CA PRO A 85 6.08 -3.43 -9.96
C PRO A 85 7.19 -3.59 -11.00
N LEU A 86 7.43 -4.80 -11.50
CA LEU A 86 8.43 -5.10 -12.52
C LEU A 86 7.81 -5.22 -13.92
N ALA A 87 6.51 -5.53 -14.00
CA ALA A 87 5.73 -5.62 -15.23
C ALA A 87 4.63 -4.55 -15.26
N TRP A 88 5.03 -3.30 -15.47
CA TRP A 88 4.15 -2.16 -15.70
C TRP A 88 4.09 -1.82 -17.19
N ASN A 89 2.94 -1.32 -17.65
CA ASN A 89 2.76 -0.79 -19.00
C ASN A 89 2.86 0.74 -18.99
N PHE A 90 2.15 1.39 -18.07
CA PHE A 90 2.39 2.80 -17.78
C PHE A 90 2.14 3.11 -16.31
N THR A 91 2.69 4.23 -15.85
CA THR A 91 2.44 4.75 -14.51
C THR A 91 2.52 6.27 -14.50
N LEU A 92 1.47 6.91 -13.99
CA LEU A 92 1.50 8.27 -13.50
C LEU A 92 1.65 8.23 -11.97
N GLY A 93 2.64 8.94 -11.45
CA GLY A 93 2.96 8.98 -10.03
C GLY A 93 3.52 10.31 -9.58
N GLN A 94 3.78 10.39 -8.27
CA GLN A 94 4.35 11.56 -7.59
C GLN A 94 5.55 11.14 -6.74
N GLN A 95 6.67 11.85 -6.84
CA GLN A 95 7.87 11.64 -6.02
C GLN A 95 8.29 12.99 -5.42
N GLY A 96 8.16 13.15 -4.10
CA GLY A 96 8.16 14.49 -3.52
C GLY A 96 7.08 15.33 -4.21
N GLU A 97 7.45 16.52 -4.66
CA GLU A 97 6.54 17.44 -5.36
C GLU A 97 6.48 17.17 -6.88
N ASP A 98 7.34 16.28 -7.38
CA ASP A 98 7.53 16.06 -8.80
C ASP A 98 6.54 15.05 -9.37
N VAL A 99 6.14 15.29 -10.61
CA VAL A 99 5.44 14.29 -11.41
C VAL A 99 6.43 13.23 -11.91
N VAL A 100 5.99 11.99 -11.87
CA VAL A 100 6.73 10.87 -12.45
C VAL A 100 5.83 10.13 -13.41
N PHE A 101 6.23 10.10 -14.68
CA PHE A 101 5.56 9.26 -15.67
C PHE A 101 6.49 8.18 -16.18
N ARG A 102 5.92 6.99 -16.39
CA ARG A 102 6.62 5.84 -16.96
C ARG A 102 5.79 5.23 -18.06
N LEU A 103 6.41 4.91 -19.19
CA LEU A 103 5.79 4.21 -20.31
C LEU A 103 6.68 3.07 -20.82
N ARG A 104 6.08 1.89 -20.99
CA ARG A 104 6.74 0.71 -21.54
C ARG A 104 6.39 0.59 -23.01
N THR A 105 7.40 0.31 -23.80
CA THR A 105 7.37 0.09 -25.25
C THR A 105 8.20 -1.16 -25.56
N CYS A 106 8.16 -1.61 -26.80
CA CYS A 106 9.00 -2.69 -27.29
C CYS A 106 10.52 -2.38 -27.21
N GLU A 107 10.91 -1.10 -27.14
CA GLU A 107 12.32 -0.69 -27.22
C GLU A 107 12.98 -0.56 -25.84
N ASN A 108 12.18 -0.47 -24.77
CA ASN A 108 12.65 -0.33 -23.39
C ASN A 108 12.12 -1.45 -22.47
N ASP A 109 11.98 -2.67 -22.99
CA ASP A 109 11.35 -3.78 -22.26
C ASP A 109 12.10 -4.16 -20.96
N ALA A 110 11.29 -4.65 -20.01
CA ALA A 110 11.44 -4.63 -18.56
C ALA A 110 12.87 -4.77 -17.99
N GLY A 111 13.29 -3.76 -17.24
CA GLY A 111 14.38 -3.95 -16.29
C GLY A 111 14.78 -2.70 -15.51
N ILE A 112 15.26 -1.66 -16.19
CA ILE A 112 15.96 -0.55 -15.53
C ILE A 112 15.81 0.68 -16.42
N GLY A 113 15.06 1.69 -15.97
CA GLY A 113 14.98 2.98 -16.66
C GLY A 113 13.73 3.13 -17.52
N GLY A 114 12.83 3.99 -17.05
CA GLY A 114 11.65 4.39 -17.82
C GLY A 114 10.93 5.55 -17.13
N VAL A 115 11.67 6.37 -16.39
CA VAL A 115 11.14 7.64 -15.90
C VAL A 115 11.29 8.63 -17.05
N GLU A 116 10.17 9.07 -17.60
CA GLU A 116 10.16 10.03 -18.70
C GLU A 116 10.27 11.47 -18.21
N PHE A 117 9.61 11.75 -17.08
CA PHE A 117 9.60 13.04 -16.43
C PHE A 117 9.86 12.85 -14.94
N GLN A 118 10.75 13.68 -14.39
CA GLN A 118 10.97 13.87 -12.98
C GLN A 118 11.53 15.29 -12.81
N GLY A 119 10.91 16.09 -11.95
CA GLY A 119 11.15 17.51 -11.81
C GLY A 119 9.87 18.32 -12.00
N ASP A 120 9.97 19.64 -11.79
CA ASP A 120 8.94 20.68 -11.94
C ASP A 120 8.04 20.97 -10.72
N ALA A 121 8.17 20.26 -9.60
CA ALA A 121 7.47 20.57 -8.33
C ALA A 121 5.96 20.87 -8.50
N ILE A 122 5.31 20.23 -9.48
CA ILE A 122 3.95 20.54 -9.95
C ILE A 122 2.92 20.35 -8.82
N PHE A 123 3.19 19.46 -7.87
CA PHE A 123 2.28 19.13 -6.78
C PHE A 123 2.47 19.99 -5.52
N SER A 124 3.37 20.98 -5.53
CA SER A 124 3.60 21.91 -4.40
C SER A 124 2.39 22.76 -4.01
N THR A 125 1.48 23.02 -4.95
CA THR A 125 0.37 23.97 -4.77
C THR A 125 -0.90 23.41 -4.12
N LEU A 126 -1.00 22.08 -3.97
CA LEU A 126 -2.14 21.40 -3.31
C LEU A 126 -3.54 21.86 -3.79
N ARG A 127 -3.68 22.09 -5.10
CA ARG A 127 -4.95 22.47 -5.74
C ARG A 127 -5.36 21.47 -6.82
N PRO A 128 -6.62 21.53 -7.30
CA PRO A 128 -6.99 20.89 -8.55
C PRO A 128 -6.13 21.40 -9.71
N LEU A 129 -5.63 20.47 -10.51
CA LEU A 129 -4.81 20.75 -11.69
C LEU A 129 -5.13 19.75 -12.81
N HIS A 130 -4.95 20.21 -14.05
CA HIS A 130 -5.06 19.37 -15.23
C HIS A 130 -3.68 18.93 -15.70
N LEU A 131 -3.45 17.62 -15.78
CA LEU A 131 -2.28 17.02 -16.40
C LEU A 131 -2.68 16.38 -17.73
N ALA A 132 -1.92 16.64 -18.79
CA ALA A 132 -1.97 15.82 -19.99
C ALA A 132 -0.60 15.28 -20.34
N ILE A 133 -0.54 14.01 -20.72
CA ILE A 133 0.67 13.36 -21.20
C ILE A 133 0.38 12.82 -22.58
N THR A 134 1.22 13.14 -23.57
CA THR A 134 1.06 12.64 -24.95
C THR A 134 2.33 11.99 -25.42
N TYR A 135 2.22 10.82 -26.04
CA TYR A 135 3.29 10.10 -26.70
C TYR A 135 2.92 9.83 -28.16
N ASP A 136 3.85 10.07 -29.08
CA ASP A 136 3.62 9.99 -30.53
C ASP A 136 4.43 8.88 -31.23
N GLY A 137 5.07 8.01 -30.47
CA GLY A 137 5.94 6.94 -31.00
C GLY A 137 7.42 7.31 -30.98
N VAL A 138 7.74 8.59 -30.78
CA VAL A 138 9.11 9.13 -30.79
C VAL A 138 9.39 9.97 -29.56
N LYS A 139 8.39 10.68 -29.05
CA LYS A 139 8.56 11.53 -27.87
C LYS A 139 7.32 11.57 -27.01
N THR A 140 7.56 11.81 -25.72
CA THR A 140 6.52 12.13 -24.75
C THR A 140 6.56 13.61 -24.40
N ARG A 141 5.38 14.17 -24.14
CA ARG A 141 5.21 15.53 -23.63
C ARG A 141 4.30 15.55 -22.42
N LEU A 142 4.65 16.38 -21.46
CA LEU A 142 3.86 16.69 -20.28
C LEU A 142 3.30 18.11 -20.40
N TYR A 143 2.01 18.25 -20.17
CA TYR A 143 1.31 19.51 -20.10
C TYR A 143 0.67 19.66 -18.72
N VAL A 144 0.74 20.87 -18.19
CA VAL A 144 0.07 21.27 -16.94
C VAL A 144 -0.82 22.46 -17.24
N ASP A 145 -2.10 22.35 -16.92
CA ASP A 145 -3.13 23.37 -17.18
C ASP A 145 -3.13 23.88 -18.63
N GLY A 146 -2.92 22.97 -19.59
CA GLY A 146 -2.94 23.28 -21.02
C GLY A 146 -1.62 23.79 -21.60
N ILE A 147 -0.59 23.95 -20.77
CA ILE A 147 0.72 24.50 -21.15
C ILE A 147 1.75 23.38 -21.16
N LEU A 148 2.54 23.27 -22.24
CA LEU A 148 3.66 22.34 -22.33
C LEU A 148 4.70 22.68 -21.25
N ARG A 149 5.04 21.70 -20.41
CA ARG A 149 6.04 21.83 -19.35
C ARG A 149 7.33 21.08 -19.65
N ALA A 150 7.22 19.86 -20.17
CA ALA A 150 8.37 19.03 -20.48
C ALA A 150 8.16 18.22 -21.77
N GLU A 151 9.27 17.91 -22.44
CA GLU A 151 9.35 16.99 -23.59
C GLU A 151 10.52 16.04 -23.37
N SER A 152 10.34 14.76 -23.71
CA SER A 152 11.35 13.72 -23.57
C SER A 152 11.39 12.83 -24.81
N HIS A 153 12.59 12.46 -25.25
CA HIS A 153 12.87 11.57 -26.39
C HIS A 153 13.46 10.22 -25.94
N LEU A 154 13.44 9.96 -24.63
CA LEU A 154 14.06 8.80 -24.01
C LEU A 154 13.41 7.47 -24.38
N ILE A 155 12.12 7.50 -24.74
CA ILE A 155 11.32 6.31 -25.02
C ILE A 155 10.72 6.47 -26.41
N GLN A 156 10.82 5.41 -27.22
CA GLN A 156 10.37 5.34 -28.61
C GLN A 156 9.77 3.96 -28.90
N GLY A 157 9.13 3.82 -30.06
CA GLY A 157 8.56 2.55 -30.51
C GLY A 157 7.07 2.39 -30.23
N ASN A 158 6.62 1.14 -30.07
CA ASN A 158 5.21 0.76 -30.00
C ASN A 158 4.91 -0.16 -28.80
N PHE A 159 3.65 -0.51 -28.61
CA PHE A 159 3.16 -1.21 -27.42
C PHE A 159 2.94 -2.72 -27.60
N ARG A 160 3.43 -3.34 -28.69
CA ARG A 160 3.14 -4.75 -29.01
C ARG A 160 3.57 -5.76 -27.92
N ASN A 161 4.46 -5.37 -27.02
CA ASN A 161 4.90 -6.16 -25.87
C ASN A 161 3.97 -6.06 -24.64
N TRP A 162 2.85 -5.34 -24.73
CA TRP A 162 1.87 -5.24 -23.64
C TRP A 162 1.12 -6.56 -23.45
N GLY A 163 1.45 -7.25 -22.36
CA GLY A 163 0.91 -8.58 -22.06
C GLY A 163 -0.49 -8.57 -21.44
N LYS A 164 -1.07 -9.76 -21.29
CA LYS A 164 -2.34 -9.97 -20.58
C LYS A 164 -2.20 -9.74 -19.07
N ASN A 165 -3.32 -9.70 -18.35
CA ASN A 165 -3.41 -9.64 -16.88
C ASN A 165 -2.86 -8.37 -16.22
N HIS A 166 -2.57 -7.32 -17.00
CA HIS A 166 -2.32 -5.99 -16.45
C HIS A 166 -3.65 -5.39 -16.00
N ARG A 167 -3.64 -4.66 -14.90
CA ARG A 167 -4.82 -4.04 -14.33
C ARG A 167 -4.63 -2.56 -14.20
N LEU A 168 -5.71 -1.84 -14.46
CA LEU A 168 -5.75 -0.40 -14.26
C LEU A 168 -6.13 -0.15 -12.80
N VAL A 169 -5.25 0.55 -12.09
CA VAL A 169 -5.34 0.81 -10.66
C VAL A 169 -5.15 2.29 -10.40
N ILE A 170 -5.86 2.82 -9.41
CA ILE A 170 -5.68 4.18 -8.90
C ILE A 170 -5.28 4.17 -7.43
N HIS A 171 -4.63 5.25 -7.01
CA HIS A 171 -4.19 5.53 -5.64
C HIS A 171 -3.16 4.57 -5.02
N ASP A 172 -2.82 3.43 -5.62
CA ASP A 172 -1.68 2.61 -5.17
C ASP A 172 -1.15 1.76 -6.34
N GLU A 173 -0.10 0.98 -6.08
CA GLU A 173 0.37 -0.09 -6.96
C GLU A 173 -0.48 -1.36 -6.72
N VAL A 174 -0.63 -2.21 -7.74
CA VAL A 174 -1.32 -3.52 -7.70
C VAL A 174 -0.96 -4.40 -6.48
N THR A 175 0.27 -4.29 -6.02
CA THR A 175 0.89 -5.05 -4.95
C THR A 175 1.06 -4.21 -3.67
N GLY A 176 0.71 -2.92 -3.73
CA GLY A 176 0.66 -1.98 -2.62
C GLY A 176 1.99 -1.30 -2.28
N GLY A 177 1.95 -0.48 -1.23
CA GLY A 177 3.14 0.16 -0.65
C GLY A 177 3.66 1.36 -1.44
N ARG A 178 2.84 1.93 -2.32
CA ARG A 178 3.11 3.15 -3.10
C ARG A 178 1.85 4.02 -3.17
N PHE A 179 1.14 4.14 -2.06
CA PHE A 179 -0.12 4.85 -2.01
C PHE A 179 0.05 6.33 -2.35
N TRP A 180 -0.90 6.90 -3.09
CA TRP A 180 -0.94 8.32 -3.42
C TRP A 180 -2.11 9.02 -2.72
N ASN A 181 -1.79 10.03 -1.92
CA ASN A 181 -2.77 10.83 -1.18
C ASN A 181 -3.21 12.05 -2.01
N GLY A 182 -4.41 11.96 -2.55
CA GLY A 182 -5.05 13.02 -3.32
C GLY A 182 -6.37 12.52 -3.89
N ARG A 183 -7.03 13.35 -4.69
CA ARG A 183 -8.29 13.03 -5.36
C ARG A 183 -8.09 13.02 -6.87
N ILE A 184 -8.68 12.02 -7.54
CA ILE A 184 -8.76 11.98 -9.00
C ILE A 184 -10.19 12.30 -9.39
N TYR A 185 -10.40 13.45 -10.05
CA TYR A 185 -11.72 13.86 -10.52
C TYR A 185 -12.09 13.18 -11.84
N ARG A 186 -11.09 13.04 -12.73
CA ARG A 186 -11.28 12.51 -14.07
C ARG A 186 -9.96 11.98 -14.60
N PHE A 187 -10.01 10.89 -15.36
CA PHE A 187 -8.97 10.63 -16.34
C PHE A 187 -9.52 9.94 -17.59
N LEU A 188 -8.86 10.19 -18.71
CA LEU A 188 -9.17 9.60 -20.00
C LEU A 188 -7.89 9.08 -20.64
N ILE A 189 -7.99 7.93 -21.30
CA ILE A 189 -6.89 7.30 -22.04
C ILE A 189 -7.27 7.31 -23.51
N TYR A 190 -6.32 7.67 -24.36
CA TYR A 190 -6.45 7.69 -25.81
C TYR A 190 -5.34 6.85 -26.44
N ASN A 191 -5.67 6.09 -27.48
CA ASN A 191 -4.70 5.37 -28.31
C ASN A 191 -4.16 6.24 -29.47
N ARG A 192 -4.21 7.56 -29.30
CA ARG A 192 -3.69 8.57 -30.23
C ARG A 192 -3.03 9.69 -29.44
N ARG A 193 -2.22 10.49 -30.14
CA ARG A 193 -1.68 11.73 -29.60
C ARG A 193 -2.77 12.82 -29.62
N LEU A 194 -3.03 13.45 -28.48
CA LEU A 194 -3.84 14.67 -28.42
C LEU A 194 -3.05 15.86 -28.95
N THR A 195 -3.76 16.77 -29.63
CA THR A 195 -3.21 18.04 -30.12
C THR A 195 -3.20 19.09 -29.00
N GLU A 196 -2.36 20.12 -29.13
CA GLU A 196 -2.31 21.22 -28.16
C GLU A 196 -3.65 21.95 -28.00
N LYS A 197 -4.44 22.05 -29.09
CA LYS A 197 -5.77 22.64 -29.05
C LYS A 197 -6.72 21.81 -28.20
N GLU A 198 -6.71 20.49 -28.39
CA GLU A 198 -7.50 19.56 -27.58
C GLU A 198 -7.09 19.60 -26.10
N ILE A 199 -5.79 19.67 -25.82
CA ILE A 199 -5.26 19.74 -24.45
C ILE A 199 -5.66 21.05 -23.76
N LYS A 200 -5.60 22.19 -24.46
CA LYS A 200 -6.06 23.49 -23.92
C LYS A 200 -7.57 23.50 -23.64
N ALA A 201 -8.36 22.88 -24.52
CA ALA A 201 -9.79 22.71 -24.29
C ALA A 201 -10.06 21.79 -23.08
N ALA A 202 -9.32 20.69 -22.95
CA ALA A 202 -9.43 19.75 -21.83
C ALA A 202 -9.11 20.39 -20.48
N ALA A 203 -8.07 21.24 -20.44
CA ALA A 203 -7.72 22.05 -19.28
C ALA A 203 -8.81 23.05 -18.87
N SER A 204 -9.60 23.52 -19.85
CA SER A 204 -10.75 24.41 -19.62
C SER A 204 -12.05 23.66 -19.33
N GLY A 205 -12.00 22.33 -19.21
CA GLY A 205 -13.14 21.48 -18.85
C GLY A 205 -13.77 20.69 -19.99
N THR A 206 -13.24 20.78 -21.22
CA THR A 206 -13.79 20.07 -22.40
C THR A 206 -12.81 19.00 -22.92
N PRO A 207 -12.92 17.73 -22.49
CA PRO A 207 -12.07 16.65 -22.99
C PRO A 207 -12.16 16.49 -24.50
N ALA A 208 -11.11 15.93 -25.09
CA ALA A 208 -11.13 15.53 -26.49
C ALA A 208 -12.05 14.31 -26.71
N ASP A 209 -12.68 14.25 -27.87
CA ASP A 209 -13.47 13.09 -28.28
C ASP A 209 -12.60 11.87 -28.60
N GLY A 210 -13.23 10.69 -28.60
CA GLY A 210 -12.58 9.44 -28.98
C GLY A 210 -11.68 8.84 -27.90
N SER A 211 -11.98 9.07 -26.62
CA SER A 211 -11.28 8.39 -25.52
C SER A 211 -11.52 6.87 -25.61
N LEU A 212 -10.43 6.11 -25.56
CA LEU A 212 -10.47 4.65 -25.47
C LEU A 212 -11.07 4.20 -24.12
N TYR A 213 -10.72 4.91 -23.05
CA TYR A 213 -11.17 4.64 -21.70
C TYR A 213 -11.45 5.95 -20.97
N GLN A 214 -12.50 5.94 -20.14
CA GLN A 214 -12.88 7.07 -19.29
C GLN A 214 -13.14 6.56 -17.88
N TYR A 215 -12.46 7.17 -16.91
CA TYR A 215 -12.73 6.96 -15.50
C TYR A 215 -14.08 7.56 -15.11
N LYS A 216 -14.90 6.75 -14.47
CA LYS A 216 -16.21 7.14 -13.94
C LYS A 216 -16.24 6.81 -12.44
N PRO A 217 -15.94 7.79 -11.56
CA PRO A 217 -16.07 7.61 -10.12
C PRO A 217 -17.45 7.02 -9.77
N GLY A 218 -17.47 6.01 -8.89
CA GLY A 218 -18.70 5.34 -8.48
C GLY A 218 -19.26 4.31 -9.47
N SER A 219 -18.64 4.10 -10.64
CA SER A 219 -19.02 3.02 -11.55
C SER A 219 -18.85 1.64 -10.89
N PRO A 220 -19.76 0.67 -11.15
CA PRO A 220 -19.62 -0.69 -10.63
C PRO A 220 -18.37 -1.44 -11.12
N ASP A 221 -17.73 -0.97 -12.20
CA ASP A 221 -16.50 -1.55 -12.75
C ASP A 221 -15.27 -1.29 -11.87
N TRP A 222 -15.30 -0.24 -11.05
CA TRP A 222 -14.26 0.07 -10.08
C TRP A 222 -14.56 -0.62 -8.76
N LYS A 223 -13.65 -1.50 -8.35
CA LYS A 223 -13.73 -2.22 -7.07
C LYS A 223 -12.56 -1.82 -6.19
N PRO A 224 -12.69 -1.90 -4.86
CA PRO A 224 -11.54 -1.74 -3.99
C PRO A 224 -10.43 -2.71 -4.39
N LEU A 225 -9.21 -2.20 -4.43
CA LEU A 225 -8.04 -2.96 -4.87
C LEU A 225 -7.81 -4.16 -3.95
N LYS A 226 -7.77 -5.36 -4.54
CA LYS A 226 -7.28 -6.56 -3.85
C LYS A 226 -5.79 -6.72 -4.11
N TYR A 227 -4.99 -6.35 -3.13
CA TYR A 227 -3.54 -6.45 -3.20
C TYR A 227 -3.09 -7.89 -3.46
N ARG A 228 -2.16 -8.06 -4.40
CA ARG A 228 -1.67 -9.40 -4.78
C ARG A 228 -0.44 -9.88 -4.00
N ASN A 229 0.19 -9.01 -3.22
CA ASN A 229 1.28 -9.41 -2.33
C ASN A 229 0.74 -10.13 -1.09
N LEU A 230 1.50 -11.12 -0.61
CA LEU A 230 1.23 -11.74 0.69
C LEU A 230 1.47 -10.74 1.84
N PHE A 231 2.55 -9.97 1.75
CA PHE A 231 2.95 -8.93 2.70
C PHE A 231 3.62 -7.78 1.94
N ILE A 232 3.45 -6.55 2.43
CA ILE A 232 4.35 -5.44 2.13
C ILE A 232 5.49 -5.44 3.15
N THR A 233 6.72 -5.14 2.72
CA THR A 233 7.91 -5.25 3.58
C THR A 233 7.96 -4.18 4.67
N VAL A 234 7.54 -2.95 4.37
CA VAL A 234 7.48 -1.83 5.32
C VAL A 234 6.39 -0.86 4.84
N ASP A 235 5.57 -0.33 5.75
CA ASP A 235 4.91 0.95 5.50
C ASP A 235 6.01 2.02 5.42
N LYS A 236 6.27 2.52 4.21
CA LYS A 236 7.45 3.34 3.91
C LYS A 236 7.44 4.72 4.55
N VAL A 237 6.33 5.09 5.18
CA VAL A 237 6.26 6.14 6.19
C VAL A 237 6.32 5.40 7.52
N PHE A 238 7.52 5.28 8.11
CA PHE A 238 7.67 4.68 9.43
C PHE A 238 6.75 5.46 10.40
N ASP A 239 5.71 4.79 10.91
CA ASP A 239 4.88 5.33 11.97
C ASP A 239 5.44 4.86 13.32
N PRO A 240 6.12 5.75 14.08
CA PRO A 240 6.68 5.37 15.36
C PRO A 240 5.61 4.96 16.37
N LEU A 241 4.40 5.53 16.28
CA LEU A 241 3.30 5.21 17.19
C LEU A 241 2.78 3.80 16.94
N ASP A 242 2.65 3.40 15.68
CA ASP A 242 2.20 2.05 15.35
C ASP A 242 3.24 0.99 15.73
N CYS A 243 4.53 1.28 15.49
CA CYS A 243 5.65 0.45 15.96
C CYS A 243 5.60 0.24 17.49
N VAL A 244 5.50 1.33 18.27
CA VAL A 244 5.44 1.26 19.73
C VAL A 244 4.17 0.53 20.18
N ALA A 245 3.03 0.81 19.56
CA ALA A 245 1.76 0.18 19.91
C ALA A 245 1.79 -1.33 19.68
N ASN A 246 2.29 -1.79 18.52
CA ASN A 246 2.44 -3.22 18.20
C ASN A 246 3.37 -3.94 19.20
N ILE A 247 4.51 -3.34 19.53
CA ILE A 247 5.42 -3.87 20.56
C ILE A 247 4.72 -3.98 21.91
N LEU A 248 4.10 -2.89 22.39
CA LEU A 248 3.43 -2.85 23.70
C LEU A 248 2.26 -3.84 23.77
N ALA A 249 1.50 -3.98 22.70
CA ALA A 249 0.36 -4.88 22.62
C ALA A 249 0.77 -6.34 22.83
N PHE A 250 1.95 -6.78 22.40
CA PHE A 250 2.40 -8.17 22.49
C PHE A 250 3.27 -8.51 23.71
N ILE A 251 3.76 -7.51 24.47
CA ILE A 251 4.50 -7.74 25.73
C ILE A 251 3.75 -8.65 26.73
N PRO A 252 2.42 -8.53 26.91
CA PRO A 252 1.68 -9.37 27.87
C PRO A 252 1.53 -10.85 27.47
N VAL A 253 1.69 -11.21 26.19
CA VAL A 253 1.41 -12.57 25.67
C VAL A 253 2.12 -13.68 26.47
N PRO A 254 3.44 -13.60 26.75
CA PRO A 254 4.15 -14.66 27.47
C PRO A 254 3.66 -14.83 28.92
N GLY A 255 3.38 -13.72 29.60
CA GLY A 255 2.86 -13.73 30.97
C GLY A 255 1.48 -14.38 31.05
N LEU A 256 0.57 -14.00 30.15
CA LEU A 256 -0.76 -14.58 30.07
C LEU A 256 -0.74 -16.07 29.74
N LEU A 257 0.10 -16.47 28.79
CA LEU A 257 0.28 -17.89 28.45
C LEU A 257 0.78 -18.70 29.65
N PHE A 258 1.71 -18.15 30.43
CA PHE A 258 2.19 -18.77 31.67
C PHE A 258 1.06 -18.94 32.71
N PHE A 259 0.18 -17.95 32.86
CA PHE A 259 -0.96 -18.04 33.78
C PHE A 259 -1.99 -19.10 33.36
N VAL A 260 -2.24 -19.25 32.05
CA VAL A 260 -3.25 -20.19 31.53
C VAL A 260 -2.71 -21.62 31.48
N LEU A 261 -1.45 -21.79 31.07
CA LEU A 261 -0.83 -23.12 30.88
C LEU A 261 0.43 -23.29 31.73
N PRO A 262 0.39 -23.11 33.06
CA PRO A 262 1.59 -23.18 33.91
C PRO A 262 2.28 -24.55 33.84
N ALA A 263 1.52 -25.61 33.54
CA ALA A 263 2.05 -26.96 33.36
C ALA A 263 3.01 -27.07 32.16
N ALA A 264 2.78 -26.30 31.09
CA ALA A 264 3.62 -26.29 29.88
C ALA A 264 5.03 -25.74 30.14
N PHE A 265 5.21 -25.00 31.24
CA PHE A 265 6.48 -24.38 31.62
C PHE A 265 7.27 -25.20 32.66
N ARG A 266 6.79 -26.39 33.06
CA ARG A 266 7.40 -27.19 34.15
C ARG A 266 8.65 -27.99 33.77
N LYS A 267 8.86 -28.36 32.49
CA LYS A 267 9.86 -29.40 32.11
C LYS A 267 11.06 -28.98 31.24
N LYS A 268 11.21 -27.72 30.77
CA LYS A 268 12.48 -27.19 30.22
C LYS A 268 12.59 -25.68 30.47
N ARG A 269 13.35 -25.31 31.51
CA ARG A 269 13.35 -24.04 32.27
C ARG A 269 13.50 -22.71 31.52
N TRP A 270 13.95 -22.69 30.27
CA TRP A 270 14.21 -21.44 29.55
C TRP A 270 13.73 -21.49 28.12
N LEU A 271 13.97 -22.61 27.41
CA LEU A 271 13.47 -22.82 26.05
C LEU A 271 11.94 -22.71 26.02
N SER A 272 11.21 -23.35 26.94
CA SER A 272 9.74 -23.27 26.97
C SER A 272 9.22 -21.86 27.30
N CYS A 273 9.98 -21.06 28.07
CA CYS A 273 9.65 -19.67 28.39
C CYS A 273 9.86 -18.71 27.21
N ILE A 274 10.47 -19.18 26.12
CA ILE A 274 10.80 -18.41 24.94
C ILE A 274 10.07 -18.99 23.72
N SER A 275 10.28 -20.26 23.40
CA SER A 275 9.77 -20.89 22.18
C SER A 275 8.24 -20.96 22.12
N LEU A 276 7.58 -21.28 23.23
CA LEU A 276 6.13 -21.42 23.26
C LEU A 276 5.42 -20.05 23.15
N PRO A 277 5.79 -19.01 23.92
CA PRO A 277 5.22 -17.69 23.70
C PRO A 277 5.55 -17.10 22.33
N LEU A 278 6.75 -17.30 21.79
CA LEU A 278 7.09 -16.81 20.45
C LEU A 278 6.28 -17.50 19.37
N ALA A 279 6.09 -18.82 19.46
CA ALA A 279 5.24 -19.54 18.51
C ALA A 279 3.79 -19.01 18.58
N LEU A 280 3.27 -18.74 19.78
CA LEU A 280 1.94 -18.17 19.95
C LEU A 280 1.84 -16.73 19.40
N GLY A 281 2.77 -15.85 19.78
CA GLY A 281 2.81 -14.46 19.32
C GLY A 281 2.94 -14.36 17.80
N LEU A 282 3.82 -15.16 17.20
CA LEU A 282 3.94 -15.28 15.75
C LEU A 282 2.64 -15.77 15.11
N SER A 283 2.00 -16.79 15.68
CA SER A 283 0.74 -17.34 15.14
C SER A 283 -0.41 -16.33 15.19
N ILE A 284 -0.54 -15.60 16.30
CA ILE A 284 -1.55 -14.54 16.47
C ILE A 284 -1.29 -13.42 15.45
N SER A 285 -0.04 -12.97 15.32
CA SER A 285 0.30 -11.94 14.36
C SER A 285 0.04 -12.39 12.92
N LEU A 286 0.48 -13.59 12.52
CA LEU A 286 0.20 -14.13 11.19
C LEU A 286 -1.30 -14.27 10.91
N PHE A 287 -2.11 -14.62 11.92
CA PHE A 287 -3.56 -14.67 11.80
C PHE A 287 -4.15 -13.29 11.51
N PHE A 288 -3.74 -12.25 12.23
CA PHE A 288 -4.21 -10.88 11.97
C PHE A 288 -3.78 -10.39 10.60
N GLU A 289 -2.49 -10.52 10.27
CA GLU A 289 -1.95 -10.14 8.96
C GLU A 289 -2.68 -10.85 7.80
N SER A 290 -2.94 -12.14 7.93
CA SER A 290 -3.65 -12.90 6.88
C SER A 290 -5.12 -12.47 6.77
N SER A 291 -5.74 -12.13 7.90
CA SER A 291 -7.14 -11.73 7.98
C SER A 291 -7.37 -10.32 7.41
N GLN A 292 -6.39 -9.43 7.51
CA GLN A 292 -6.43 -8.08 6.94
C GLN A 292 -6.65 -8.07 5.41
N ARG A 293 -6.31 -9.15 4.68
CA ARG A 293 -6.59 -9.27 3.22
C ARG A 293 -8.07 -9.23 2.86
N PHE A 294 -8.93 -9.55 3.82
CA PHE A 294 -10.38 -9.52 3.64
C PHE A 294 -10.99 -8.17 4.04
N ILE A 295 -10.18 -7.25 4.57
CA ILE A 295 -10.59 -5.91 4.97
C ILE A 295 -10.20 -4.94 3.85
N VAL A 296 -11.19 -4.23 3.31
CA VAL A 296 -10.96 -3.23 2.26
C VAL A 296 -10.01 -2.14 2.75
N GLY A 297 -8.99 -1.84 1.95
CA GLY A 297 -8.01 -0.80 2.27
C GLY A 297 -6.89 -1.24 3.23
N ARG A 298 -6.90 -2.48 3.72
CA ARG A 298 -5.81 -3.06 4.53
C ARG A 298 -4.84 -3.86 3.66
N VAL A 299 -3.57 -3.84 4.06
CA VAL A 299 -2.49 -4.63 3.46
C VAL A 299 -1.72 -5.30 4.58
N PRO A 300 -1.45 -6.61 4.49
CA PRO A 300 -0.63 -7.28 5.47
C PRO A 300 0.80 -6.70 5.47
N CYS A 301 1.35 -6.38 6.63
CA CYS A 301 2.65 -5.75 6.79
C CYS A 301 3.64 -6.68 7.51
N LEU A 302 4.81 -6.88 6.90
CA LEU A 302 5.88 -7.64 7.53
C LEU A 302 6.46 -6.91 8.75
N ALA A 303 6.41 -5.58 8.77
CA ALA A 303 6.90 -4.79 9.90
C ALA A 303 6.06 -5.06 11.16
N ASP A 304 4.75 -5.16 11.03
CA ASP A 304 3.84 -5.49 12.14
C ASP A 304 4.18 -6.85 12.74
N LEU A 305 4.46 -7.84 11.89
CA LEU A 305 4.95 -9.15 12.33
C LEU A 305 6.24 -9.03 13.15
N VAL A 306 7.19 -8.20 12.70
CA VAL A 306 8.45 -7.96 13.41
C VAL A 306 8.21 -7.25 14.75
N TYR A 307 7.35 -6.24 14.79
CA TYR A 307 7.03 -5.48 16.00
C TYR A 307 6.33 -6.35 17.04
N ASN A 308 5.36 -7.16 16.62
CA ASN A 308 4.62 -8.09 17.47
C ASN A 308 5.54 -9.18 18.05
N VAL A 309 6.44 -9.74 17.23
CA VAL A 309 7.46 -10.71 17.68
C VAL A 309 8.45 -10.05 18.64
N THR A 310 8.85 -8.80 18.40
CA THR A 310 9.72 -8.02 19.29
C THR A 310 9.06 -7.79 20.66
N GLY A 311 7.79 -7.37 20.68
CA GLY A 311 7.00 -7.26 21.91
C GLY A 311 6.93 -8.59 22.68
N THR A 312 6.70 -9.68 21.97
CA THR A 312 6.67 -11.02 22.55
C THR A 312 8.03 -11.41 23.15
N LEU A 313 9.15 -11.11 22.49
CA LEU A 313 10.50 -11.35 23.01
C LEU A 313 10.76 -10.58 24.31
N ILE A 314 10.37 -9.30 24.35
CA ILE A 314 10.47 -8.47 25.56
C ILE A 314 9.64 -9.09 26.70
N GLY A 315 8.42 -9.53 26.41
CA GLY A 315 7.57 -10.25 27.36
C GLY A 315 8.21 -11.54 27.89
N CYS A 316 8.92 -12.30 27.06
CA CYS A 316 9.65 -13.50 27.47
C CYS A 316 10.77 -13.16 28.45
N ILE A 317 11.50 -12.06 28.22
CA ILE A 317 12.54 -11.56 29.13
C ILE A 317 11.94 -11.22 30.50
N PHE A 318 10.83 -10.47 30.52
CA PHE A 318 10.11 -10.18 31.76
C PHE A 318 9.66 -11.44 32.50
N LEU A 319 9.05 -12.39 31.78
CA LEU A 319 8.62 -13.67 32.35
C LEU A 319 9.80 -14.44 32.97
N MET A 320 10.95 -14.48 32.31
CA MET A 320 12.15 -15.16 32.83
C MET A 320 12.69 -14.49 34.10
N ILE A 321 12.73 -13.15 34.14
CA ILE A 321 13.16 -12.40 35.33
C ILE A 321 12.22 -12.70 36.51
N CYS A 322 10.91 -12.64 36.27
CA CYS A 322 9.88 -12.93 37.28
C CYS A 322 9.95 -14.40 37.75
N ALA A 323 10.08 -15.35 36.82
CA ALA A 323 10.16 -16.78 37.13
C ALA A 323 11.44 -17.14 37.92
N ARG A 324 12.57 -16.46 37.64
CA ARG A 324 13.79 -16.58 38.45
C ARG A 324 13.55 -16.08 39.87
N ARG A 325 12.96 -14.89 40.03
CA ARG A 325 12.64 -14.33 41.35
C ARG A 325 11.65 -15.21 42.13
N TYR A 326 10.61 -15.73 41.48
CA TYR A 326 9.62 -16.61 42.11
C TYR A 326 10.24 -17.94 42.60
N ASN A 327 11.11 -18.55 41.80
CA ASN A 327 11.84 -19.74 42.24
C ASN A 327 12.78 -19.46 43.42
N VAL A 328 13.41 -18.28 43.48
CA VAL A 328 14.25 -17.87 44.61
C VAL A 328 13.43 -17.70 45.90
N ILE A 329 12.20 -17.15 45.80
CA ILE A 329 11.29 -16.99 46.94
C ILE A 329 10.82 -18.36 47.45
N LEU A 330 10.34 -19.26 46.58
CA LEU A 330 9.89 -20.60 46.97
C LEU A 330 11.01 -21.46 47.57
N LEU A 331 12.26 -21.30 47.11
CA LEU A 331 13.41 -21.99 47.69
C LEU A 331 13.80 -21.44 49.07
N LYS A 332 13.51 -20.18 49.37
CA LYS A 332 13.65 -19.61 50.72
C LYS A 332 12.56 -20.13 51.66
N GLU A 333 11.31 -20.19 51.21
CA GLU A 333 10.17 -20.70 52.01
C GLU A 333 10.25 -22.21 52.30
N ARG A 334 10.94 -23.00 51.47
CA ARG A 334 11.20 -24.43 51.75
C ARG A 334 12.38 -24.69 52.70
N LYS A 335 13.19 -23.68 52.98
CA LYS A 335 14.41 -23.78 53.81
C LYS A 335 14.28 -23.10 55.18
N GLY A 336 13.21 -22.36 55.43
CA GLY A 336 12.83 -21.83 56.74
C GLY A 336 11.69 -22.62 57.32
#